data_AF-A0A8B8SMZ3-F1
#
_entry.id   AF-A0A8B8SMZ3-F1
#
_cell.length_a   1.000
_cell.length_b   1.000
_cell.length_c   1.000
_cell.angle_alpha   90.00
_cell.angle_beta   90.00
_cell.angle_gamma   90.00
#
_symmetry.space_group_name_H-M   'P 1'
#
loop_
_entity.id
_entity.type
_entity.pdbx_description
1 polymer ?
#
loop_
_entity_poly.entity_id
_entity_poly.type
_entity_poly.pdbx_seq_one_letter_code
_entity_poly.pdbx_strand_id
1 'polypeptide(L)'
;MIGHAEEREAKLANNRSRQTVKIRRSQYQRSFYPISVLSVLKHSLLAFKQPRALEMLRLYFLFSLQFLVKEGYVDREGNPMGFAGLVSHLHYHEPSNLVFVSFLVKGLFHNLCQPTRRGSKCFSQDVMERLVLVLAHLFGRRYIPAKFQDANLKFYQSKVFLEDLPEDFKAALDEYNVNVTKGFASFLLVVSKLADMKQEHQLPLSKIDFTGKECEDSQLVSHLLSCKEGRRAVSPFACLSGNSDADLLHPETPDHVSGKWGL
;
A
#
# COMPACT_ATOMS: atom_id res chain seq x y z
N MET A 1 -9.52 -50.61 44.21
CA MET A 1 -9.23 -50.39 42.76
C MET A 1 -10.31 -49.61 42.01
N ILE A 2 -11.44 -49.23 42.62
CA ILE A 2 -12.55 -48.55 41.93
C ILE A 2 -12.36 -47.02 41.90
N GLY A 3 -11.84 -46.40 42.97
CA GLY A 3 -11.68 -44.94 43.05
C GLY A 3 -10.65 -44.32 42.09
N HIS A 4 -9.66 -45.07 41.62
CA HIS A 4 -8.68 -44.56 40.63
C HIS A 4 -9.23 -44.51 39.20
N ALA A 5 -10.29 -45.27 38.89
CA ALA A 5 -10.93 -45.24 37.58
C ALA A 5 -11.84 -44.01 37.44
N GLU A 6 -12.62 -43.70 38.48
CA GLU A 6 -13.53 -42.53 38.50
C GLU A 6 -12.75 -41.21 38.45
N GLU A 7 -11.60 -41.11 39.12
CA GLU A 7 -10.78 -39.89 39.08
C GLU A 7 -10.16 -39.64 37.70
N ARG A 8 -9.88 -40.70 36.94
CA ARG A 8 -9.38 -40.60 35.56
C ARG A 8 -10.48 -40.17 34.59
N GLU A 9 -11.69 -40.70 34.74
CA GLU A 9 -12.89 -40.30 33.99
C GLU A 9 -13.21 -38.80 34.21
N ALA A 10 -13.18 -38.34 35.47
CA ALA A 10 -13.43 -36.93 35.81
C ALA A 10 -12.39 -35.97 35.19
N LYS A 11 -11.12 -36.37 35.13
CA LYS A 11 -10.05 -35.58 34.48
C LYS A 11 -10.22 -35.53 32.96
N LEU A 12 -10.63 -36.63 32.33
CA LEU A 12 -10.92 -36.68 30.89
C LEU A 12 -12.14 -35.82 30.52
N ALA A 13 -13.21 -35.85 31.32
CA ALA A 13 -14.41 -35.03 31.11
C ALA A 13 -14.10 -33.54 31.23
N ASN A 14 -13.28 -33.13 32.20
CA ASN A 14 -12.86 -31.73 32.37
C ASN A 14 -12.00 -31.25 31.18
N ASN A 15 -11.08 -32.08 30.68
CA ASN A 15 -10.29 -31.75 29.50
C ASN A 15 -11.15 -31.63 28.23
N ARG A 16 -12.12 -32.51 28.02
CA ARG A 16 -13.08 -32.39 26.90
C ARG A 16 -13.89 -31.12 27.00
N SER A 17 -14.38 -30.76 28.19
CA SER A 17 -15.12 -29.51 28.43
C SER A 17 -14.28 -28.25 28.19
N ARG A 18 -12.99 -28.27 28.58
CA ARG A 18 -12.06 -27.16 28.27
C ARG A 18 -11.78 -27.05 26.78
N GLN A 19 -11.67 -28.18 26.08
CA GLN A 19 -11.46 -28.22 24.63
C GLN A 19 -12.70 -27.69 23.88
N THR A 20 -13.91 -28.09 24.28
CA THR A 20 -15.16 -27.62 23.65
C THR A 20 -15.42 -26.13 23.89
N VAL A 21 -15.09 -25.61 25.08
CA VAL A 21 -15.16 -24.16 25.35
C VAL A 21 -14.14 -23.38 24.51
N LYS A 22 -12.92 -23.89 24.32
CA LYS A 22 -11.93 -23.29 23.40
C LYS A 22 -12.41 -23.28 21.94
N ILE A 23 -12.97 -24.39 21.47
CA ILE A 23 -13.52 -24.50 20.11
C ILE A 23 -14.69 -23.52 19.93
N ARG A 24 -15.62 -23.46 20.89
CA ARG A 24 -16.75 -22.52 20.84
C ARG A 24 -16.30 -21.06 20.89
N ARG A 25 -15.30 -20.70 21.71
CA ARG A 25 -14.74 -19.33 21.73
C ARG A 25 -14.06 -18.97 20.41
N SER A 26 -13.27 -19.88 19.84
CA SER A 26 -12.65 -19.71 18.52
C SER A 26 -13.69 -19.53 17.41
N GLN A 27 -14.77 -20.31 17.46
CA GLN A 27 -15.87 -20.24 16.49
C GLN A 27 -16.68 -18.95 16.62
N TYR A 28 -16.97 -18.49 17.85
CA TYR A 28 -17.69 -17.24 18.10
C TYR A 28 -16.86 -16.01 17.72
N GLN A 29 -15.56 -16.03 18.02
CA GLN A 29 -14.62 -15.01 17.55
C GLN A 29 -14.63 -14.95 16.01
N ARG A 30 -14.49 -16.09 15.32
CA ARG A 30 -14.52 -16.15 13.84
C ARG A 30 -15.79 -15.58 13.22
N SER A 31 -16.96 -15.79 13.82
CA SER A 31 -18.22 -15.25 13.28
C SER A 31 -18.45 -13.77 13.62
N PHE A 32 -17.90 -13.28 14.73
CA PHE A 32 -18.13 -11.90 15.20
C PHE A 32 -17.22 -10.88 14.50
N TYR A 33 -15.93 -11.19 14.32
CA TYR A 33 -14.94 -10.28 13.72
C TYR A 33 -15.33 -9.69 12.36
N PRO A 34 -15.80 -10.45 11.35
CA PRO A 34 -16.14 -9.87 10.04
C PRO A 34 -17.35 -8.92 10.10
N ILE A 35 -18.30 -9.16 11.00
CA ILE A 35 -19.50 -8.33 11.18
C ILE A 35 -19.12 -6.97 11.77
N SER A 36 -18.20 -6.96 12.74
CA SER A 36 -17.73 -5.73 13.39
C SER A 36 -16.99 -4.82 12.40
N VAL A 37 -16.09 -5.37 11.59
CA VAL A 37 -15.28 -4.60 10.62
C VAL A 37 -16.16 -3.99 9.53
N LEU A 38 -17.10 -4.77 8.98
CA LEU A 38 -18.04 -4.26 7.98
C LEU A 38 -18.97 -3.18 8.54
N SER A 39 -19.35 -3.28 9.81
CA SER A 39 -20.14 -2.23 10.48
C SER A 39 -19.36 -0.93 10.60
N VAL A 40 -18.09 -0.99 11.02
CA VAL A 40 -17.20 0.18 11.10
C VAL A 40 -17.03 0.84 9.73
N LEU A 41 -16.87 0.05 8.67
CA LEU A 41 -16.76 0.58 7.30
C LEU A 41 -18.07 1.16 6.78
N LYS A 42 -19.23 0.59 7.14
CA LYS A 42 -20.55 1.11 6.73
C LYS A 42 -20.92 2.40 7.45
N HIS A 43 -20.53 2.53 8.72
CA HIS A 43 -20.87 3.63 9.60
C HIS A 43 -19.64 4.43 10.04
N SER A 44 -18.65 4.58 9.14
CA SER A 44 -17.43 5.32 9.44
C SER A 44 -17.73 6.79 9.68
N LEU A 45 -17.36 7.28 10.87
CA LEU A 45 -17.48 8.70 11.22
C LEU A 45 -16.60 9.59 10.34
N LEU A 46 -15.52 9.04 9.76
CA LEU A 46 -14.63 9.74 8.84
C LEU A 46 -15.34 10.19 7.56
N ALA A 47 -16.40 9.49 7.16
CA ALA A 47 -17.19 9.79 5.97
C ALA A 47 -18.62 10.24 6.31
N PHE A 48 -18.83 10.74 7.54
CA PHE A 48 -20.16 11.17 7.98
C PHE A 48 -20.72 12.25 7.05
N LYS A 49 -21.93 12.02 6.50
CA LYS A 49 -22.60 12.86 5.50
C LYS A 49 -21.84 13.06 4.16
N GLN A 50 -20.81 12.27 3.89
CA GLN A 50 -20.04 12.33 2.64
C GLN A 50 -20.09 10.98 1.91
N PRO A 51 -21.14 10.71 1.11
CA PRO A 51 -21.33 9.41 0.46
C PRO A 51 -20.18 9.05 -0.49
N ARG A 52 -19.64 10.02 -1.24
CA ARG A 52 -18.46 9.81 -2.11
C ARG A 52 -17.21 9.42 -1.33
N ALA A 53 -16.97 10.04 -0.16
CA ALA A 53 -15.83 9.70 0.69
C ALA A 53 -15.96 8.27 1.24
N LEU A 54 -17.18 7.83 1.54
CA LEU A 54 -17.45 6.46 2.00
C LEU A 54 -17.18 5.42 0.90
N GLU A 55 -17.54 5.72 -0.35
CA GLU A 55 -17.24 4.86 -1.50
C GLU A 55 -15.74 4.75 -1.74
N MET A 56 -15.02 5.88 -1.74
CA MET A 56 -13.56 5.87 -1.85
C MET A 56 -12.91 5.09 -0.70
N LEU A 57 -13.36 5.29 0.54
CA LEU A 57 -12.84 4.56 1.70
C LEU A 57 -12.99 3.04 1.57
N ARG A 58 -14.10 2.57 1.00
CA ARG A 58 -14.31 1.13 0.74
C ARG A 58 -13.31 0.59 -0.29
N LEU A 59 -13.02 1.36 -1.34
CA LEU A 59 -12.03 0.98 -2.35
C LEU A 59 -10.62 0.91 -1.76
N TYR A 60 -10.23 1.93 -0.98
CA TYR A 60 -8.94 1.94 -0.29
C TYR A 60 -8.83 0.78 0.70
N PHE A 61 -9.87 0.52 1.50
CA PHE A 61 -9.87 -0.61 2.43
C PHE A 61 -9.71 -1.95 1.70
N LEU A 62 -10.46 -2.14 0.60
CA LEU A 62 -10.38 -3.36 -0.19
C LEU A 62 -8.98 -3.55 -0.78
N PHE A 63 -8.39 -2.49 -1.34
CA PHE A 63 -7.03 -2.54 -1.83
C PHE A 63 -6.03 -2.84 -0.72
N SER A 64 -6.12 -2.18 0.43
CA SER A 64 -5.23 -2.42 1.57
C SER A 64 -5.29 -3.88 2.02
N LEU A 65 -6.48 -4.48 2.10
CA LEU A 65 -6.61 -5.90 2.44
C LEU A 65 -5.96 -6.78 1.37
N GLN A 66 -6.23 -6.52 0.09
CA GLN A 66 -5.63 -7.28 -1.01
C GLN A 66 -4.10 -7.15 -1.02
N PHE A 67 -3.59 -5.95 -0.76
CA PHE A 67 -2.17 -5.66 -0.64
C PHE A 67 -1.55 -6.45 0.51
N LEU A 68 -2.16 -6.43 1.71
CA LEU A 68 -1.67 -7.18 2.86
C LEU A 68 -1.65 -8.69 2.62
N VAL A 69 -2.64 -9.23 1.92
CA VAL A 69 -2.68 -10.64 1.51
C VAL A 69 -1.60 -10.95 0.47
N LYS A 70 -1.41 -10.07 -0.52
CA LYS A 70 -0.41 -10.25 -1.59
C LYS A 70 1.02 -10.22 -1.05
N GLU A 71 1.32 -9.32 -0.13
CA GLU A 71 2.63 -9.21 0.52
C GLU A 71 2.83 -10.28 1.63
N GLY A 72 1.82 -11.12 1.89
CA GLY A 72 1.92 -12.23 2.83
C GLY A 72 1.86 -11.83 4.31
N TYR A 73 1.36 -10.65 4.62
CA TYR A 73 1.13 -10.22 6.01
C TYR A 73 -0.15 -10.81 6.60
N VAL A 74 -1.12 -11.16 5.77
CA VAL A 74 -2.41 -11.72 6.21
C VAL A 74 -2.78 -12.91 5.32
N ASP A 75 -3.32 -13.98 5.89
CA ASP A 75 -3.84 -15.12 5.13
C ASP A 75 -5.24 -14.85 4.54
N ARG A 76 -5.79 -15.83 3.82
CA ARG A 76 -7.14 -15.70 3.24
C ARG A 76 -8.23 -15.66 4.30
N GLU A 77 -7.93 -16.17 5.49
CA GLU A 77 -8.79 -16.23 6.65
C GLU A 77 -8.68 -14.99 7.55
N GLY A 78 -7.80 -14.04 7.24
CA GLY A 78 -7.59 -12.80 7.99
C GLY A 78 -6.61 -12.91 9.16
N ASN A 79 -5.85 -14.00 9.30
CA ASN A 79 -4.86 -14.16 10.36
C ASN A 79 -3.50 -13.56 9.95
N PRO A 80 -2.78 -12.91 10.88
CA PRO A 80 -1.45 -12.37 10.61
C PRO A 80 -0.44 -13.49 10.35
N MET A 81 0.43 -13.29 9.36
CA MET A 81 1.48 -14.23 8.95
C MET A 81 2.84 -13.55 8.79
N GLY A 82 3.91 -14.36 8.83
CA GLY A 82 5.28 -13.92 8.56
C GLY A 82 5.70 -12.71 9.42
N PHE A 83 6.02 -11.61 8.75
CA PHE A 83 6.46 -10.36 9.39
C PHE A 83 5.33 -9.43 9.86
N ALA A 84 4.07 -9.86 9.83
CA ALA A 84 2.92 -9.02 10.21
C ALA A 84 3.05 -8.40 11.62
N GLY A 85 3.58 -9.15 12.59
CA GLY A 85 3.85 -8.64 13.93
C GLY A 85 4.86 -7.49 13.92
N LEU A 86 5.96 -7.63 13.17
CA LEU A 86 6.98 -6.60 13.05
C LEU A 86 6.44 -5.33 12.38
N VAL A 87 5.70 -5.49 11.27
CA VAL A 87 5.08 -4.36 10.55
C VAL A 87 4.10 -3.61 11.45
N SER A 88 3.28 -4.34 12.22
CA SER A 88 2.29 -3.77 13.13
C SER A 88 2.94 -3.02 14.30
N HIS A 89 4.05 -3.53 14.84
CA HIS A 89 4.80 -2.81 15.89
C HIS A 89 5.46 -1.53 15.38
N LEU A 90 5.79 -1.45 14.10
CA LEU A 90 6.42 -0.29 13.46
C LEU A 90 5.43 0.61 12.71
N HIS A 91 4.11 0.50 12.95
CA HIS A 91 3.08 1.23 12.19
C HIS A 91 3.25 2.76 12.21
N TYR A 92 3.84 3.34 13.26
CA TYR A 92 4.13 4.78 13.33
C TYR A 92 5.12 5.28 12.26
N HIS A 93 5.84 4.36 11.62
CA HIS A 93 6.80 4.63 10.56
C HIS A 93 6.28 4.22 9.17
N GLU A 94 4.98 4.05 8.98
CA GLU A 94 4.41 3.82 7.64
C GLU A 94 4.77 4.99 6.68
N PRO A 95 5.17 4.70 5.42
CA PRO A 95 5.25 3.39 4.77
C PRO A 95 6.61 2.65 4.95
N SER A 96 7.57 3.23 5.66
CA SER A 96 8.92 2.67 5.80
C SER A 96 8.97 1.32 6.52
N ASN A 97 8.01 1.00 7.38
CA ASN A 97 7.89 -0.32 8.03
C ASN A 97 7.72 -1.47 7.01
N LEU A 98 6.95 -1.24 5.94
CA LEU A 98 6.73 -2.22 4.87
C LEU A 98 8.00 -2.37 4.00
N VAL A 99 8.62 -1.25 3.64
CA VAL A 99 9.89 -1.22 2.91
C VAL A 99 10.99 -1.93 3.70
N PHE A 100 11.06 -1.69 5.01
CA PHE A 100 12.04 -2.34 5.89
C PHE A 100 11.92 -3.86 5.83
N VAL A 101 10.69 -4.40 5.87
CA VAL A 101 10.47 -5.84 5.72
C VAL A 101 10.82 -6.31 4.31
N SER A 102 10.53 -5.54 3.27
CA SER A 102 10.95 -5.87 1.90
C SER A 102 12.47 -6.03 1.80
N PHE A 103 13.24 -5.15 2.44
CA PHE A 103 14.70 -5.24 2.50
C PHE A 103 15.19 -6.48 3.27
N LEU A 104 14.51 -6.85 4.36
CA LEU A 104 14.80 -8.08 5.10
C LEU A 104 14.53 -9.34 4.26
N VAL A 105 13.38 -9.40 3.59
CA VAL A 105 12.99 -10.53 2.73
C VAL A 105 13.93 -10.68 1.54
N LYS A 106 14.38 -9.57 0.95
CA LYS A 106 15.40 -9.56 -0.13
C LYS A 106 16.81 -9.90 0.36
N GLY A 107 17.04 -9.98 1.68
CA GLY A 107 18.35 -10.30 2.25
C GLY A 107 19.37 -9.16 2.14
N LEU A 108 18.95 -7.91 1.91
CA LEU A 108 19.90 -6.78 1.77
C LEU A 108 20.71 -6.55 3.04
N PHE A 109 20.06 -6.59 4.21
CA PHE A 109 20.76 -6.51 5.49
C PHE A 109 21.67 -7.71 5.74
N HIS A 110 21.33 -8.89 5.22
CA HIS A 110 22.20 -10.06 5.30
C HIS A 110 23.47 -9.85 4.47
N ASN A 111 23.34 -9.32 3.25
CA ASN A 111 24.45 -9.03 2.36
C ASN A 111 25.36 -7.91 2.91
N LEU A 112 24.75 -6.87 3.48
CA LEU A 112 25.48 -5.76 4.11
C LEU A 112 26.29 -6.23 5.33
N CYS A 113 25.72 -7.11 6.15
CA CYS A 113 26.32 -7.58 7.41
C CYS A 113 27.23 -8.82 7.23
N GLN A 114 27.70 -9.13 6.02
CA GLN A 114 28.60 -10.26 5.82
C GLN A 114 29.96 -10.02 6.52
N PRO A 115 30.48 -11.00 7.29
CA PRO A 115 31.71 -10.82 8.03
C PRO A 115 32.91 -10.72 7.10
N THR A 116 33.69 -9.65 7.23
CA THR A 116 34.91 -9.42 6.44
C THR A 116 36.01 -10.45 6.71
N ARG A 117 35.98 -11.10 7.88
CA ARG A 117 36.91 -12.19 8.27
C ARG A 117 36.14 -13.36 8.87
N ARG A 118 36.47 -14.57 8.44
CA ARG A 118 35.84 -15.82 8.92
C ARG A 118 36.02 -15.93 10.45
N GLY A 119 34.91 -15.93 11.19
CA GLY A 119 34.90 -16.03 12.66
C GLY A 119 34.92 -14.72 13.43
N SER A 120 34.95 -13.55 12.77
CA SER A 120 34.80 -12.26 13.46
C SER A 120 33.37 -12.06 13.95
N LYS A 121 33.22 -11.59 15.20
CA LYS A 121 31.92 -11.16 15.77
C LYS A 121 31.64 -9.67 15.60
N CYS A 122 32.61 -8.92 15.05
CA CYS A 122 32.53 -7.47 14.91
C CYS A 122 32.42 -7.07 13.43
N PHE A 123 31.53 -6.12 13.15
CA PHE A 123 31.39 -5.47 11.85
C PHE A 123 32.47 -4.41 11.66
N SER A 124 32.86 -4.16 10.41
CA SER A 124 33.73 -3.02 10.08
C SER A 124 32.98 -1.70 10.33
N GLN A 125 33.73 -0.61 10.51
CA GLN A 125 33.16 0.72 10.67
C GLN A 125 32.29 1.12 9.47
N ASP A 126 32.75 0.85 8.24
CA ASP A 126 32.00 1.12 7.00
C ASP A 126 30.63 0.40 6.97
N VAL A 127 30.58 -0.87 7.40
CA VAL A 127 29.31 -1.62 7.48
C VAL A 127 28.36 -0.99 8.51
N MET A 128 28.87 -0.57 9.67
CA MET A 128 28.05 0.10 10.68
C MET A 128 27.54 1.46 10.20
N GLU A 129 28.37 2.26 9.54
CA GLU A 129 28.00 3.55 8.98
C GLU A 129 26.91 3.40 7.90
N ARG A 130 27.07 2.44 6.97
CA ARG A 130 26.06 2.10 5.96
C ARG A 130 24.76 1.60 6.60
N LEU A 131 24.84 0.77 7.63
CA LEU A 131 23.66 0.27 8.34
C LEU A 131 22.87 1.41 8.98
N VAL A 132 23.57 2.31 9.68
CA VAL A 132 22.96 3.50 10.30
C VAL A 132 22.37 4.42 9.23
N LEU A 133 23.05 4.61 8.10
CA LEU A 133 22.57 5.41 6.98
C LEU A 133 21.25 4.86 6.41
N VAL A 134 21.16 3.55 6.16
CA VAL A 134 19.92 2.90 5.68
C VAL A 134 18.81 3.04 6.72
N LEU A 135 19.09 2.80 7.99
CA LEU A 135 18.10 2.92 9.06
C LEU A 135 17.63 4.37 9.23
N ALA A 136 18.50 5.36 9.07
CA ALA A 136 18.14 6.78 9.11
C ALA A 136 17.27 7.21 7.90
N HIS A 137 17.40 6.53 6.76
CA HIS A 137 16.47 6.70 5.64
C HIS A 137 15.10 6.10 5.93
N LEU A 138 15.04 4.94 6.57
CA LEU A 138 13.76 4.31 6.88
C LEU A 138 13.05 5.03 8.04
N PHE A 139 13.81 5.40 9.06
CA PHE A 139 13.30 5.91 10.33
C PHE A 139 13.92 7.27 10.65
N GLY A 140 13.09 8.23 11.07
CA GLY A 140 13.56 9.52 11.56
C GLY A 140 13.93 10.55 10.49
N ARG A 141 13.65 10.28 9.20
CA ARG A 141 13.74 11.31 8.15
C ARG A 141 12.83 12.50 8.50
N ARG A 142 13.42 13.70 8.55
CA ARG A 142 12.69 14.96 8.68
C ARG A 142 12.95 15.79 7.44
N TYR A 143 11.88 16.12 6.73
CA TYR A 143 11.98 16.99 5.58
C TYR A 143 12.36 18.42 6.01
N ILE A 144 13.37 18.98 5.38
CA ILE A 144 13.76 20.38 5.56
C ILE A 144 13.13 21.17 4.40
N PRO A 145 12.15 22.06 4.68
CA PRO A 145 11.53 22.88 3.65
C PRO A 145 12.55 23.72 2.86
N ALA A 146 12.34 23.91 1.56
CA ALA A 146 13.25 24.62 0.66
C ALA A 146 13.66 26.02 1.15
N LYS A 147 12.75 26.75 1.82
CA LYS A 147 13.02 28.06 2.44
C LYS A 147 14.17 28.07 3.45
N PHE A 148 14.55 26.91 3.98
CA PHE A 148 15.64 26.75 4.95
C PHE A 148 16.94 26.25 4.33
N GLN A 149 16.96 25.94 3.03
CA GLN A 149 18.18 25.51 2.33
C GLN A 149 19.14 26.68 2.09
N ASP A 150 18.61 27.88 1.82
CA ASP A 150 19.40 29.11 1.60
C ASP A 150 19.65 29.92 2.88
N ALA A 151 19.00 29.55 3.98
CA ALA A 151 19.28 30.16 5.26
C ALA A 151 20.65 29.66 5.75
N ASN A 152 21.56 30.58 6.11
CA ASN A 152 22.83 30.28 6.77
C ASN A 152 22.59 29.68 8.18
N LEU A 153 22.02 28.48 8.22
CA LEU A 153 21.73 27.74 9.44
C LEU A 153 23.04 27.19 9.98
N LYS A 154 23.49 27.76 11.10
CA LYS A 154 24.61 27.20 11.86
C LYS A 154 24.12 25.95 12.57
N PHE A 155 24.56 24.80 12.08
CA PHE A 155 24.37 23.54 12.76
C PHE A 155 25.59 23.24 13.63
N TYR A 156 25.34 22.77 14.85
CA TYR A 156 26.39 22.37 15.79
C TYR A 156 26.64 20.85 15.76
N GLN A 157 25.90 20.12 14.93
CA GLN A 157 26.07 18.68 14.72
C GLN A 157 27.01 18.39 13.56
N SER A 158 27.77 17.29 13.65
CA SER A 158 28.79 16.90 12.67
C SER A 158 28.23 16.53 11.30
N LYS A 159 26.97 16.06 11.22
CA LYS A 159 26.29 15.70 9.97
C LYS A 159 24.79 15.96 10.11
N VAL A 160 24.26 16.85 9.28
CA VAL A 160 22.87 17.35 9.34
C VAL A 160 22.07 16.86 8.15
N PHE A 161 22.75 16.74 7.01
CA PHE A 161 22.18 16.23 5.78
C PHE A 161 22.44 14.73 5.69
N LEU A 162 21.36 14.00 5.46
CA LEU A 162 21.43 12.58 5.18
C LEU A 162 22.02 12.42 3.78
N GLU A 163 23.06 11.60 3.66
CA GLU A 163 23.62 11.21 2.36
C GLU A 163 22.63 10.35 1.58
N ASP A 164 22.91 10.11 0.30
CA ASP A 164 22.05 9.26 -0.52
C ASP A 164 22.03 7.81 -0.03
N LEU A 165 20.91 7.14 -0.27
CA LEU A 165 20.74 5.72 0.05
C LEU A 165 21.70 4.88 -0.82
N PRO A 166 22.37 3.84 -0.26
CA PRO A 166 23.20 2.95 -1.05
C PRO A 166 22.45 2.36 -2.25
N GLU A 167 23.14 2.22 -3.38
CA GLU A 167 22.52 1.92 -4.68
C GLU A 167 21.71 0.61 -4.70
N ASP A 168 22.16 -0.41 -3.98
CA ASP A 168 21.46 -1.68 -3.83
C ASP A 168 20.13 -1.52 -3.07
N PHE A 169 20.12 -0.72 -2.01
CA PHE A 169 18.91 -0.39 -1.25
C PHE A 169 17.98 0.54 -2.03
N LYS A 170 18.53 1.49 -2.78
CA LYS A 170 17.77 2.39 -3.65
C LYS A 170 17.08 1.63 -4.78
N ALA A 171 17.80 0.79 -5.50
CA ALA A 171 17.22 -0.06 -6.54
C ALA A 171 16.11 -0.96 -5.99
N ALA A 172 16.30 -1.54 -4.80
CA ALA A 172 15.27 -2.35 -4.15
C ALA A 172 14.03 -1.55 -3.74
N LEU A 173 14.21 -0.29 -3.30
CA LEU A 173 13.13 0.63 -2.96
C LEU A 173 12.34 1.04 -4.20
N ASP A 174 13.03 1.39 -5.29
CA ASP A 174 12.40 1.77 -6.54
C ASP A 174 11.59 0.60 -7.13
N GLU A 175 12.17 -0.60 -7.14
CA GLU A 175 11.46 -1.82 -7.54
C GLU A 175 10.23 -2.09 -6.67
N TYR A 176 10.32 -1.89 -5.36
CA TYR A 176 9.19 -2.01 -4.44
C TYR A 176 8.09 -1.00 -4.78
N ASN A 177 8.42 0.27 -4.93
CA ASN A 177 7.47 1.34 -5.26
C ASN A 177 6.79 1.10 -6.61
N VAL A 178 7.53 0.65 -7.62
CA VAL A 178 6.98 0.27 -8.93
C VAL A 178 5.99 -0.89 -8.79
N ASN A 179 6.35 -1.93 -8.04
CA ASN A 179 5.48 -3.09 -7.82
C ASN A 179 4.17 -2.74 -7.09
N VAL A 180 4.25 -1.89 -6.07
CA VAL A 180 3.07 -1.41 -5.32
C VAL A 180 2.19 -0.54 -6.21
N THR A 181 2.78 0.43 -6.92
CA THR A 181 2.06 1.33 -7.83
C THR A 181 1.35 0.55 -8.93
N LYS A 182 2.05 -0.38 -9.58
CA LYS A 182 1.46 -1.27 -10.59
C LYS A 182 0.31 -2.11 -10.04
N GLY A 183 0.45 -2.59 -8.79
CA GLY A 183 -0.61 -3.33 -8.09
C GLY A 183 -1.85 -2.47 -7.86
N PHE A 184 -1.67 -1.24 -7.39
CA PHE A 184 -2.77 -0.29 -7.16
C PHE A 184 -3.46 0.13 -8.46
N ALA A 185 -2.69 0.47 -9.49
CA ALA A 185 -3.22 0.80 -10.80
C ALA A 185 -4.02 -0.35 -11.42
N SER A 186 -3.50 -1.59 -11.33
CA SER A 186 -4.21 -2.78 -11.78
C SER A 186 -5.53 -2.98 -11.02
N PHE A 187 -5.53 -2.73 -9.71
CA PHE A 187 -6.75 -2.76 -8.89
C PHE A 187 -7.79 -1.74 -9.38
N LEU A 188 -7.38 -0.49 -9.61
CA LEU A 188 -8.27 0.55 -10.12
C LEU A 188 -8.88 0.19 -11.49
N LEU A 189 -8.08 -0.40 -12.39
CA LEU A 189 -8.55 -0.87 -13.69
C LEU A 189 -9.56 -2.03 -13.60
N VAL A 190 -9.44 -2.89 -12.59
CA VAL A 190 -10.41 -3.97 -12.35
C VAL A 190 -11.70 -3.40 -11.78
N VAL A 191 -11.60 -2.53 -10.78
CA VAL A 191 -12.77 -1.89 -10.16
C VAL A 191 -13.54 -1.06 -11.17
N SER A 192 -12.86 -0.31 -12.04
CA SER A 192 -13.53 0.51 -13.06
C SER A 192 -14.31 -0.31 -14.08
N LYS A 193 -13.83 -1.50 -14.46
CA LYS A 193 -14.57 -2.44 -15.31
C LYS A 193 -15.85 -2.98 -14.67
N LEU A 194 -15.87 -3.04 -13.33
CA LEU A 194 -17.02 -3.50 -12.56
C LEU A 194 -18.00 -2.36 -12.23
N ALA A 195 -17.59 -1.10 -12.42
CA ALA A 195 -18.42 0.06 -12.20
C ALA A 195 -19.41 0.25 -13.36
N ASP A 196 -20.64 0.68 -13.03
CA ASP A 196 -21.66 0.96 -14.05
C ASP A 196 -21.41 2.34 -14.68
N MET A 197 -20.72 2.35 -15.82
CA MET A 197 -20.38 3.57 -16.56
C MET A 197 -21.57 4.18 -17.33
N LYS A 198 -22.76 3.55 -17.32
CA LYS A 198 -23.93 4.04 -18.06
C LYS A 198 -24.38 5.44 -17.64
N GLN A 199 -24.06 5.88 -16.43
CA GLN A 199 -24.38 7.24 -15.96
C GLN A 199 -23.47 8.33 -16.54
N GLU A 200 -22.30 7.99 -17.09
CA GLU A 200 -21.33 9.01 -17.51
C GLU A 200 -21.70 9.68 -18.83
N HIS A 201 -22.52 9.04 -19.67
CA HIS A 201 -22.99 9.60 -20.95
C HIS A 201 -24.35 10.29 -20.84
N GLN A 202 -24.92 10.37 -19.63
CA GLN A 202 -26.21 11.00 -19.38
C GLN A 202 -26.03 12.22 -18.50
N LEU A 203 -26.71 13.32 -18.86
CA LEU A 203 -26.71 14.51 -18.01
C LEU A 203 -27.33 14.18 -16.64
N PRO A 204 -26.71 14.59 -15.51
CA PRO A 204 -27.08 14.11 -14.18
C PRO A 204 -28.50 14.50 -13.74
N LEU A 205 -29.05 15.59 -14.28
CA LEU A 205 -30.38 16.10 -13.93
C LEU A 205 -31.44 15.72 -14.97
N SER A 206 -31.14 15.88 -16.26
CA SER A 206 -32.10 15.67 -17.34
C SER A 206 -32.10 14.25 -17.90
N LYS A 207 -31.06 13.45 -17.58
CA LYS A 207 -30.82 12.09 -18.11
C LYS A 207 -30.74 12.03 -19.64
N ILE A 208 -30.52 13.18 -20.29
CA ILE A 208 -30.33 13.26 -21.73
C ILE A 208 -28.98 12.64 -22.07
N ASP A 209 -29.00 11.69 -23.00
CA ASP A 209 -27.80 11.07 -23.55
C ASP A 209 -27.11 12.04 -24.52
N PHE A 210 -25.80 12.24 -24.35
CA PHE A 210 -24.98 13.10 -25.21
C PHE A 210 -23.95 12.30 -26.01
N THR A 211 -24.25 11.05 -26.33
CA THR A 211 -23.60 10.29 -27.40
C THR A 211 -23.76 11.01 -28.74
N GLY A 212 -22.96 12.06 -28.95
CA GLY A 212 -23.02 12.95 -30.10
C GLY A 212 -22.63 12.24 -31.40
N LYS A 213 -23.20 12.72 -32.52
CA LYS A 213 -22.75 12.37 -33.86
C LYS A 213 -21.34 12.91 -34.10
N GLU A 214 -20.52 12.13 -34.80
CA GLU A 214 -19.15 12.50 -35.17
C GLU A 214 -19.17 13.79 -35.99
N CYS A 215 -18.49 14.82 -35.49
CA CYS A 215 -18.27 16.07 -36.20
C CYS A 215 -16.84 16.00 -36.74
N GLU A 216 -16.68 15.74 -38.03
CA GLU A 216 -15.36 15.47 -38.64
C GLU A 216 -14.57 16.74 -39.03
N ASP A 217 -15.13 17.93 -38.80
CA ASP A 217 -14.67 19.15 -39.48
C ASP A 217 -13.50 19.90 -38.80
N SER A 218 -12.76 19.30 -37.84
CA SER A 218 -11.67 20.00 -37.13
C SER A 218 -10.55 19.11 -36.59
N GLN A 219 -9.31 19.59 -36.72
CA GLN A 219 -8.11 18.99 -36.14
C GLN A 219 -8.19 18.81 -34.60
N LEU A 220 -8.88 19.73 -33.92
CA LEU A 220 -9.10 19.62 -32.47
C LEU A 220 -10.03 18.45 -32.16
N VAL A 221 -11.06 18.22 -32.98
CA VAL A 221 -11.97 17.09 -32.78
C VAL A 221 -11.24 15.77 -33.02
N SER A 222 -10.39 15.66 -34.04
CA SER A 222 -9.55 14.47 -34.23
C SER A 222 -8.62 14.21 -33.05
N HIS A 223 -8.03 15.25 -32.45
CA HIS A 223 -7.18 15.08 -31.26
C HIS A 223 -7.99 14.62 -30.05
N LEU A 224 -9.13 15.25 -29.75
CA LEU A 224 -9.99 14.84 -28.65
C LEU A 224 -10.59 13.44 -28.84
N LEU A 225 -10.87 13.04 -30.08
CA LEU A 225 -11.30 11.69 -30.44
C LEU A 225 -10.17 10.68 -30.27
N SER A 226 -8.91 11.03 -30.57
CA SER A 226 -7.77 10.14 -30.27
C SER A 226 -7.63 9.88 -28.76
N CYS A 227 -7.99 10.85 -27.92
CA CYS A 227 -8.03 10.70 -26.45
C CYS A 227 -9.24 9.89 -25.93
N LYS A 228 -10.13 9.40 -26.82
CA LYS A 228 -11.27 8.56 -26.43
C LYS A 228 -10.85 7.14 -26.08
N GLU A 229 -9.77 6.66 -26.68
CA GLU A 229 -9.27 5.29 -26.51
C GLU A 229 -8.66 5.10 -25.13
N GLY A 230 -8.95 3.98 -24.46
CA GLY A 230 -8.38 3.68 -23.14
C GLY A 230 -9.06 4.34 -21.95
N ARG A 231 -10.32 4.79 -22.08
CA ARG A 231 -11.13 5.30 -20.96
C ARG A 231 -11.76 4.17 -20.15
N ARG A 232 -11.16 3.80 -19.01
CA ARG A 232 -11.88 2.99 -18.00
C ARG A 232 -11.70 3.53 -16.60
N ALA A 233 -10.47 3.67 -16.13
CA ALA A 233 -10.20 4.15 -14.78
C ALA A 233 -9.91 5.66 -14.72
N VAL A 234 -9.36 6.22 -15.79
CA VAL A 234 -9.02 7.65 -15.87
C VAL A 234 -10.25 8.49 -16.22
N SER A 235 -10.40 9.63 -15.54
CA SER A 235 -11.47 10.59 -15.78
C SER A 235 -11.47 11.06 -17.24
N PRO A 236 -12.63 11.22 -17.89
CA PRO A 236 -12.71 11.80 -19.23
C PRO A 236 -12.04 13.17 -19.33
N PHE A 237 -12.06 13.97 -18.26
CA PHE A 237 -11.40 15.28 -18.22
C PHE A 237 -9.88 15.17 -18.25
N ALA A 238 -9.31 14.17 -17.57
CA ALA A 238 -7.88 13.92 -17.61
C ALA A 238 -7.43 13.33 -18.96
N CYS A 239 -8.33 12.63 -19.66
CA CYS A 239 -8.05 12.14 -21.02
C CYS A 239 -7.87 13.28 -22.03
N LEU A 240 -8.56 14.40 -21.83
CA LEU A 240 -8.40 15.58 -22.70
C LEU A 240 -6.99 16.18 -22.67
N SER A 241 -6.20 15.89 -21.62
CA SER A 241 -4.79 16.29 -21.54
C SER A 241 -3.81 15.18 -21.97
N GLY A 242 -4.30 14.12 -22.61
CA GLY A 242 -3.48 13.02 -23.13
C GLY A 242 -3.17 11.91 -22.13
N ASN A 243 -3.80 11.91 -20.95
CA ASN A 243 -3.67 10.80 -20.00
C ASN A 243 -4.59 9.63 -20.37
N SER A 244 -4.14 8.43 -20.10
CA SER A 244 -4.79 7.17 -20.43
C SER A 244 -4.69 6.18 -19.27
N ASP A 245 -5.46 5.10 -19.33
CA ASP A 245 -5.34 3.97 -18.41
C ASP A 245 -3.91 3.40 -18.33
N ALA A 246 -3.09 3.54 -19.38
CA ALA A 246 -1.72 3.04 -19.42
C ALA A 246 -0.78 3.86 -18.53
N ASP A 247 -1.04 5.17 -18.41
CA ASP A 247 -0.25 6.09 -17.58
C ASP A 247 -0.43 5.81 -16.08
N LEU A 248 -1.51 5.11 -15.69
CA LEU A 248 -1.65 4.61 -14.31
C LEU A 248 -0.58 3.55 -13.98
N LEU A 249 -0.12 2.78 -14.97
CA LEU A 249 0.86 1.70 -14.79
C LEU A 249 2.31 2.21 -14.85
N HIS A 250 2.51 3.42 -15.37
CA HIS A 250 3.80 4.07 -15.56
C HIS A 250 3.74 5.48 -14.95
N PRO A 251 4.06 5.65 -13.65
CA PRO A 251 4.00 6.96 -12.98
C PRO A 251 5.09 7.94 -13.46
N GLU A 252 5.92 7.57 -14.43
CA GLU A 252 6.76 8.54 -15.14
C GLU A 252 5.84 9.51 -15.87
N THR A 253 6.15 10.81 -15.81
CA THR A 253 5.36 11.85 -16.50
C THR A 253 5.11 11.42 -17.94
N PRO A 254 3.84 11.44 -18.42
CA PRO A 254 3.57 11.06 -19.80
C PRO A 254 4.41 11.94 -20.74
N ASP A 255 5.30 11.30 -21.51
CA ASP A 255 6.23 11.92 -22.46
C ASP A 255 5.55 12.77 -23.56
N HIS A 256 4.21 12.77 -23.57
CA HIS A 256 3.37 13.57 -24.45
C HIS A 256 3.39 15.08 -24.12
N VAL A 257 3.95 15.49 -22.98
CA VAL A 257 4.25 16.90 -22.68
C VAL A 257 5.76 17.17 -22.72
N SER A 258 6.45 16.66 -23.74
CA SER A 258 7.78 17.13 -24.13
C SER A 258 7.71 18.50 -24.85
N GLY A 259 6.95 19.44 -24.26
CA GLY A 259 7.10 20.85 -24.54
C GLY A 259 8.17 21.41 -23.60
N LYS A 260 9.40 21.55 -24.11
CA LYS A 260 10.49 22.29 -23.47
C LYS A 260 9.95 23.63 -22.96
N TRP A 261 9.74 23.76 -21.65
CA TRP A 261 9.71 25.06 -21.00
C TRP A 261 11.13 25.32 -20.51
N GLY A 262 11.92 25.95 -21.37
CA GLY A 262 13.15 26.58 -20.95
C GLY A 262 12.84 27.80 -20.12
N LEU A 263 13.26 27.78 -18.87
CA LEU A 263 13.81 28.91 -18.11
C LEU A 263 14.82 28.32 -17.11
#